data_AF-A0A1Q4UY49-F1
#
_entry.id   AF-A0A1Q4UY49-F1
#
_cell.length_a   1.000
_cell.length_b   1.000
_cell.length_c   1.000
_cell.angle_alpha   90.00
_cell.angle_beta   90.00
_cell.angle_gamma   90.00
#
_symmetry.space_group_name_H-M   'P 1'
#
loop_
_entity.id
_entity.type
_entity.pdbx_description
1 polymer ?
#
loop_
_entity_poly.entity_id
_entity_poly.type
_entity_poly.pdbx_seq_one_letter_code
_entity_poly.pdbx_strand_id
1 'polypeptide(L)'
;MPKKNVPAEILSLDIDSLSIDEIEIIEEIIDGPLDQLAKPGARKAKLLRAMAVVIKRREDPSFSAEDAGKLRIQFKSKPKDPSKLSE
;
A
#
# COMPACT_ATOMS: atom_id res chain seq x y z
N MET A 1 17.47 23.95 -15.72
CA MET A 1 17.13 22.54 -16.02
C MET A 1 15.85 22.18 -15.30
N PRO A 2 14.74 21.84 -15.98
CA PRO A 2 13.53 21.40 -15.29
C PRO A 2 13.75 19.99 -14.72
N LYS A 3 13.53 19.83 -13.41
CA LYS A 3 13.50 18.51 -12.76
C LYS A 3 12.33 17.74 -13.34
N LYS A 4 12.61 16.66 -14.07
CA LYS A 4 11.61 15.75 -14.63
C LYS A 4 10.85 15.15 -13.44
N ASN A 5 9.61 15.60 -13.20
CA ASN A 5 8.71 14.97 -12.24
C ASN A 5 8.41 13.57 -12.79
N VAL A 6 9.10 12.56 -12.27
CA VAL A 6 8.71 11.17 -12.49
C VAL A 6 7.40 10.98 -11.72
N PRO A 7 6.29 10.62 -12.37
CA PRO A 7 5.05 10.37 -11.66
C PRO A 7 5.32 9.23 -10.66
N ALA A 8 5.24 9.54 -9.37
CA ALA A 8 5.29 8.52 -8.34
C ALA A 8 4.07 7.62 -8.57
N GLU A 9 4.34 6.33 -8.77
CA GLU A 9 3.27 5.38 -8.99
C GLU A 9 2.40 5.28 -7.75
N ILE A 10 1.11 5.55 -7.91
CA ILE A 10 0.17 5.62 -6.78
C ILE A 10 -0.42 4.24 -6.57
N LEU A 11 -0.04 3.59 -5.47
CA LEU A 11 -0.59 2.30 -5.07
C LEU A 11 -2.00 2.48 -4.48
N SER A 12 -3.02 1.92 -5.13
CA SER A 12 -4.38 1.81 -4.57
C SER A 12 -4.54 0.48 -3.85
N LEU A 13 -4.97 0.50 -2.59
CA LEU A 13 -5.11 -0.67 -1.74
C LEU A 13 -6.59 -1.01 -1.57
N ASP A 14 -7.03 -2.11 -2.17
CA ASP A 14 -8.37 -2.66 -1.99
C ASP A 14 -8.27 -4.12 -1.53
N ILE A 15 -8.47 -4.33 -0.23
CA ILE A 15 -8.33 -5.64 0.42
C ILE A 15 -9.48 -6.58 -0.01
N ASP A 16 -10.63 -6.03 -0.42
CA ASP A 16 -11.79 -6.82 -0.84
C ASP A 16 -11.61 -7.41 -2.25
N SER A 17 -10.54 -7.01 -2.96
CA SER A 17 -10.20 -7.44 -4.32
C SER A 17 -9.08 -8.50 -4.38
N LEU A 18 -8.74 -9.12 -3.25
CA LEU A 18 -7.66 -10.11 -3.14
C LEU A 18 -8.15 -11.52 -3.45
N SER A 19 -7.35 -12.30 -4.19
CA SER A 19 -7.56 -13.75 -4.33
C SER A 19 -7.05 -14.50 -3.09
N ILE A 20 -7.40 -15.78 -2.96
CA ILE A 20 -6.93 -16.64 -1.86
C ILE A 20 -5.39 -16.73 -1.87
N ASP A 21 -4.79 -17.00 -3.04
CA ASP A 21 -3.33 -17.05 -3.20
C ASP A 21 -2.66 -15.74 -2.79
N GLU A 22 -3.29 -14.59 -3.08
CA GLU A 22 -2.78 -13.28 -2.70
C GLU A 22 -2.85 -13.04 -1.19
N ILE A 23 -3.89 -13.57 -0.53
CA ILE A 23 -4.00 -13.55 0.93
C ILE A 23 -2.88 -14.40 1.55
N GLU A 24 -2.63 -15.61 1.04
CA GLU A 24 -1.53 -16.46 1.52
C GLU A 24 -0.17 -15.77 1.40
N ILE A 25 0.11 -15.12 0.27
CA ILE A 25 1.34 -14.33 0.07
C ILE A 25 1.46 -13.22 1.11
N ILE A 26 0.35 -12.54 1.43
CA ILE A 26 0.39 -11.48 2.44
C ILE A 26 0.69 -12.07 3.82
N GLU A 27 0.02 -13.16 4.21
CA GLU A 27 0.22 -13.82 5.49
C GLU A 27 1.66 -14.33 5.67
N GLU A 28 2.25 -14.86 4.60
CA GLU A 28 3.67 -15.25 4.56
C GLU A 28 4.61 -14.06 4.80
N ILE A 29 4.38 -12.93 4.11
CA ILE A 29 5.24 -11.73 4.23
C ILE A 29 5.14 -11.10 5.62
N ILE A 30 3.96 -11.12 6.23
CA ILE A 30 3.74 -10.48 7.53
C ILE A 30 4.08 -11.38 8.72
N ASP A 31 4.24 -12.68 8.47
CA ASP A 31 4.48 -13.75 9.45
C ASP A 31 3.34 -13.83 10.47
N GLY A 32 2.12 -14.00 9.95
CA GLY A 32 0.91 -14.09 10.75
C GLY A 32 -0.36 -13.85 9.94
N PRO A 33 -1.53 -14.03 10.59
CA PRO A 33 -2.80 -13.86 9.91
C PRO A 33 -3.08 -12.39 9.59
N LEU A 34 -3.72 -12.16 8.44
CA LEU A 34 -4.01 -10.82 7.92
C LEU A 34 -4.82 -9.96 8.91
N ASP A 35 -5.71 -10.59 9.67
CA ASP A 35 -6.60 -9.95 10.64
C ASP A 35 -5.85 -9.21 11.77
N GLN A 36 -4.66 -9.68 12.15
CA GLN A 36 -3.83 -9.05 13.17
C GLN A 36 -3.39 -7.66 12.78
N LEU A 37 -3.16 -7.45 11.48
CA LEU A 37 -2.77 -6.14 10.96
C LEU A 37 -3.97 -5.24 10.68
N ALA A 38 -5.20 -5.76 10.63
CA ALA A 38 -6.41 -4.96 10.51
C ALA A 38 -6.74 -4.18 11.80
N LYS A 39 -6.24 -4.63 12.97
CA LYS A 39 -6.54 -4.06 14.29
C LYS A 39 -6.12 -2.58 14.43
N PRO A 40 -6.87 -1.77 15.21
CA PRO A 40 -6.45 -0.42 15.59
C PRO A 40 -5.07 -0.43 16.28
N GLY A 41 -4.20 0.52 15.92
CA GLY A 41 -2.85 0.63 16.50
C GLY A 41 -1.81 -0.35 15.95
N ALA A 42 -2.20 -1.29 15.08
CA ALA A 42 -1.24 -2.21 14.44
C ALA A 42 -0.26 -1.46 13.53
N ARG A 43 1.01 -1.89 13.50
CA ARG A 43 2.04 -1.33 12.61
C ARG A 43 1.75 -1.72 11.16
N LYS A 44 1.07 -0.84 10.43
CA LYS A 44 0.62 -1.07 9.05
C LYS A 44 1.75 -1.20 8.02
N ALA A 45 3.00 -0.85 8.36
CA ALA A 45 4.12 -0.88 7.42
C ALA A 45 4.35 -2.26 6.77
N LYS A 46 4.19 -3.35 7.54
CA LYS A 46 4.28 -4.72 6.99
C LYS A 46 3.15 -5.02 6.00
N LEU A 47 1.92 -4.67 6.36
CA LEU A 47 0.75 -4.81 5.47
C LEU A 47 0.95 -4.03 4.17
N LEU A 48 1.39 -2.77 4.26
CA LEU A 48 1.64 -1.91 3.10
C LEU A 48 2.69 -2.51 2.16
N ARG A 49 3.76 -3.11 2.73
CA ARG A 49 4.78 -3.82 1.95
C ARG A 49 4.20 -5.05 1.27
N ALA A 50 3.47 -5.89 2.00
CA ALA A 50 2.88 -7.12 1.47
C ALA A 50 1.88 -6.84 0.35
N MET A 51 1.00 -5.86 0.56
CA MET A 51 0.04 -5.41 -0.45
C MET A 51 0.72 -4.88 -1.71
N ALA A 52 1.82 -4.13 -1.56
CA ALA A 52 2.57 -3.64 -2.70
C ALA A 52 3.17 -4.80 -3.52
N VAL A 53 3.65 -5.86 -2.87
CA VAL A 53 4.14 -7.07 -3.55
C VAL A 53 3.02 -7.71 -4.36
N VAL A 54 1.87 -7.97 -3.73
CA VAL A 54 0.72 -8.59 -4.41
C VAL A 54 0.29 -7.77 -5.63
N ILE A 55 0.05 -6.48 -5.45
CA ILE A 55 -0.43 -5.61 -6.52
C ILE A 55 0.57 -5.57 -7.67
N LYS A 56 1.87 -5.45 -7.36
CA LYS A 56 2.91 -5.42 -8.39
C LYS A 56 3.12 -6.76 -9.08
N ARG A 57 2.91 -7.87 -8.39
CA ARG A 57 3.00 -9.22 -8.98
C ARG A 57 1.93 -9.54 -10.00
N ARG A 58 0.80 -8.81 -9.99
CA ARG A 58 -0.20 -8.89 -11.06
C ARG A 58 0.35 -8.48 -12.42
N GLU A 59 1.33 -7.57 -12.43
CA GLU A 59 1.98 -7.05 -13.64
C GLU A 59 3.38 -7.68 -13.87
N ASP A 60 4.12 -7.92 -12.78
CA ASP A 60 5.47 -8.49 -12.77
C ASP A 60 5.60 -9.57 -11.68
N PRO A 61 5.44 -10.86 -12.03
CA PRO A 61 5.52 -11.97 -11.08
C PRO A 61 6.85 -12.06 -10.30
N SER A 62 7.93 -11.43 -10.80
CA SER A 62 9.24 -11.44 -10.16
C SER A 62 9.40 -10.39 -9.06
N PHE A 63 8.44 -9.47 -8.92
CA PHE A 63 8.53 -8.37 -7.97
C PHE A 63 8.68 -8.87 -6.52
N SER A 64 9.66 -8.30 -5.80
CA SER A 64 10.06 -8.78 -4.47
C SER A 64 9.57 -7.88 -3.33
N ALA A 65 9.58 -8.41 -2.11
CA ALA A 65 9.32 -7.63 -0.89
C ALA A 65 10.37 -6.55 -0.63
N GLU A 66 11.59 -6.73 -1.15
CA GLU A 66 12.69 -5.77 -1.06
C GLU A 66 12.44 -4.59 -2.00
N ASP A 67 11.91 -4.85 -3.19
CA ASP A 67 11.51 -3.81 -4.14
C ASP A 67 10.32 -3.01 -3.63
N ALA A 68 9.35 -3.67 -2.98
CA ALA A 68 8.24 -2.99 -2.29
C ALA A 68 8.75 -1.97 -1.26
N GLY A 69 9.86 -2.26 -0.56
CA GLY A 69 10.46 -1.35 0.41
C GLY A 69 11.01 -0.03 -0.18
N LYS A 70 11.20 0.03 -1.50
CA LYS A 70 11.69 1.21 -2.22
C LYS A 70 10.56 2.14 -2.66
N LEU A 71 9.31 1.70 -2.57
CA LEU A 71 8.14 2.49 -2.96
C LEU A 71 7.88 3.64 -1.99
N ARG A 72 7.40 4.77 -2.54
CA ARG A 72 6.95 5.92 -1.74
C ARG A 72 5.43 5.97 -1.75
N ILE A 73 4.85 6.06 -0.56
CA ILE A 73 3.40 6.20 -0.40
C ILE A 73 3.06 7.69 -0.38
N GLN A 74 2.18 8.10 -1.30
CA GLN A 74 1.60 9.44 -1.30
C GLN A 74 0.15 9.35 -0.82
N PHE A 75 -0.10 9.74 0.42
CA PHE A 75 -1.47 9.93 0.90
C PHE A 75 -2.05 11.16 0.22
N LYS A 76 -3.03 10.98 -0.67
CA LYS A 76 -3.83 12.09 -1.19
C LYS A 76 -4.73 12.59 -0.07
N SER A 77 -4.22 13.48 0.77
CA SER A 77 -5.06 14.32 1.61
C SER A 77 -5.92 15.16 0.67
N LYS A 78 -7.25 14.98 0.66
CA LYS A 78 -8.11 16.05 0.14
C LYS A 78 -7.78 17.29 0.98
N PRO A 79 -7.41 18.44 0.37
CA PRO A 79 -7.29 19.67 1.15
C PRO A 79 -8.62 19.87 1.90
N LYS A 80 -8.56 20.00 3.23
CA LYS A 80 -9.71 20.52 3.99
C LYS A 80 -9.98 21.90 3.43
N ASP A 81 -11.15 22.10 2.86
CA ASP A 81 -11.60 23.41 2.39
C ASP A 81 -11.64 24.35 3.61
N PRO A 82 -10.76 25.38 3.68
CA PRO A 82 -10.70 26.28 4.82
C PRO A 82 -11.98 27.15 4.96
N SER A 83 -12.87 27.14 3.97
CA SER A 83 -14.11 27.93 3.96
C SER A 83 -15.25 27.37 4.81
N LYS A 84 -15.05 26.29 5.58
CA LYS A 84 -16.08 25.72 6.49
C LYS A 84 -15.83 25.94 7.99
N LEU A 85 -14.92 26.84 8.36
CA LEU A 85 -14.65 27.16 9.77
C LEU A 85 -14.96 28.64 10.07
N SER A 86 -16.21 29.05 9.88
CA SER A 86 -16.76 30.34 10.34
C SER A 86 -18.29 30.26 10.36
N GLU A 87 -18.85 29.70 11.43
CA GLU A 87 -20.19 30.04 11.95
C GLU A 87 -20.02 30.46 13.41
#